data_AF-A0A8S9C3R8-F1
#
_entry.id   AF-A0A8S9C3R8-F1
#
_cell.length_a   1.000
_cell.length_b   1.000
_cell.length_c   1.000
_cell.angle_alpha   90.00
_cell.angle_beta   90.00
_cell.angle_gamma   90.00
#
_symmetry.space_group_name_H-M   'P 1'
#
loop_
_entity.id
_entity.type
_entity.pdbx_description
1 polymer ?
#
loop_
_entity_poly.entity_id
_entity_poly.type
_entity_poly.pdbx_seq_one_letter_code
_entity_poly.pdbx_strand_id
1 'polypeptide(L)'
;MDNPTYRSYFSAIMPYFRDFHVTVNDLIEDTSENKVAVWAKSTGSTDLGPYTNEYMLVFYLDESGEKIVRSLEFVDSKVTGEYMVRLGRYIREEKGSDGFERRYEGKEAGKD
;
A
#
# COMPACT_ATOMS: atom_id res chain seq x y z
N MET A 1 -4.25 11.54 -0.60
CA MET A 1 -5.36 10.91 0.15
C MET A 1 -5.34 11.53 1.55
N ASP A 2 -6.49 11.83 2.15
CA ASP A 2 -6.52 12.33 3.54
C ASP A 2 -6.49 11.17 4.56
N ASN A 3 -6.26 11.49 5.84
CA ASN A 3 -6.12 10.48 6.89
C ASN A 3 -7.37 9.58 7.06
N PRO A 4 -8.62 10.11 7.05
CA PRO A 4 -9.81 9.26 7.12
C PRO A 4 -9.92 8.27 5.95
N THR A 5 -9.66 8.72 4.72
CA THR A 5 -9.70 7.84 3.54
C THR A 5 -8.61 6.78 3.59
N TYR A 6 -7.38 7.17 4.02
CA TYR A 6 -6.26 6.24 4.18
C TYR A 6 -6.58 5.17 5.22
N ARG A 7 -7.11 5.57 6.38
CA ARG A 7 -7.55 4.65 7.43
C ARG A 7 -8.63 3.70 6.94
N SER A 8 -9.65 4.22 6.26
CA SER A 8 -10.74 3.39 5.72
C SER A 8 -10.20 2.32 4.77
N TYR A 9 -9.31 2.71 3.85
CA TYR A 9 -8.69 1.81 2.89
C TYR A 9 -7.87 0.70 3.59
N PHE A 10 -6.97 1.06 4.50
CA PHE A 10 -6.13 0.07 5.18
C PHE A 10 -6.92 -0.81 6.17
N SER A 11 -7.93 -0.27 6.84
CA SER A 11 -8.80 -1.05 7.73
C SER A 11 -9.56 -2.14 6.99
N ALA A 12 -9.96 -1.89 5.74
CA ALA A 12 -10.63 -2.89 4.92
C ALA A 12 -9.66 -4.01 4.48
N ILE A 13 -8.46 -3.66 4.04
CA ILE A 13 -7.57 -4.65 3.43
C ILE A 13 -6.65 -5.40 4.43
N MET A 14 -6.13 -4.73 5.46
CA MET A 14 -5.12 -5.30 6.35
C MET A 14 -5.54 -6.59 7.09
N PRO A 15 -6.82 -6.80 7.48
CA PRO A 15 -7.24 -8.06 8.10
C PRO A 15 -7.01 -9.31 7.24
N TYR A 16 -6.86 -9.16 5.92
CA TYR A 16 -6.61 -10.27 4.99
C TYR A 16 -5.12 -10.60 4.82
N PHE A 17 -4.24 -9.82 5.44
CA PHE A 17 -2.80 -10.05 5.46
C PHE A 17 -2.38 -10.61 6.81
N ARG A 18 -1.55 -11.65 6.78
CA ARG A 18 -0.83 -12.22 7.92
C ARG A 18 0.67 -12.00 7.71
N ASP A 19 1.38 -11.82 8.81
CA ASP A 19 2.85 -11.65 8.80
C ASP A 19 3.33 -10.55 7.82
N PHE A 20 2.53 -9.49 7.69
CA PHE A 20 2.91 -8.36 6.84
C PHE A 20 4.12 -7.67 7.45
N HIS A 21 5.19 -7.57 6.65
CA HIS A 21 6.46 -7.01 7.08
C HIS A 21 7.01 -6.09 5.99
N VAL A 22 7.59 -4.97 6.41
CA VAL A 22 8.27 -4.03 5.54
C VAL A 22 9.74 -4.00 5.92
N THR A 23 10.60 -4.19 4.94
CA THR A 23 12.04 -4.06 5.08
C THR A 23 12.47 -2.81 4.31
N VAL A 24 13.15 -1.89 5.01
CA VAL A 24 13.78 -0.73 4.38
C VAL A 24 15.09 -1.21 3.76
N ASN A 25 15.22 -1.01 2.46
CA ASN A 25 16.44 -1.32 1.71
C ASN A 25 17.42 -0.15 1.77
N ASP A 26 16.92 1.08 1.65
CA ASP A 26 17.73 2.29 1.72
C ASP A 26 16.90 3.54 2.11
N LEU A 27 17.59 4.57 2.58
CA LEU A 27 17.04 5.87 2.96
C LEU A 27 17.86 7.00 2.31
N ILE A 28 17.16 7.99 1.76
CA ILE A 28 17.75 9.21 1.21
C ILE A 28 17.12 10.39 1.93
N GLU A 29 17.92 11.06 2.76
CA GLU A 29 17.48 12.20 3.57
C GLU A 29 17.76 13.52 2.85
N ASP A 30 16.75 14.40 2.82
CA ASP A 30 16.88 15.81 2.43
C ASP A 30 16.46 16.67 3.62
N THR A 31 17.46 16.98 4.44
CA THR A 31 17.28 17.75 5.69
C THR A 31 16.96 19.22 5.45
N SER A 32 17.28 19.77 4.26
CA SER A 32 16.90 21.15 3.92
C SER A 32 15.40 21.29 3.70
N GLU A 33 14.75 20.23 3.25
CA GLU A 33 13.32 20.21 2.91
C GLU A 33 12.49 19.36 3.88
N ASN A 34 13.07 18.93 5.01
CA ASN A 34 12.45 18.04 6.00
C ASN A 34 11.74 16.84 5.35
N LYS A 35 12.42 16.14 4.43
CA LYS A 35 11.84 14.99 3.76
C LYS A 35 12.82 13.82 3.66
N VAL A 36 12.27 12.63 3.57
CA VAL A 36 13.02 11.38 3.38
C VAL A 36 12.39 10.56 2.27
N ALA A 37 13.22 10.06 1.35
CA ALA A 37 12.82 9.00 0.44
C ALA A 37 13.24 7.65 1.00
N VAL A 38 12.35 6.67 0.92
CA VAL A 38 12.51 5.32 1.44
C VAL A 38 12.35 4.34 0.29
N TRP A 39 13.40 3.57 0.02
CA TRP A 39 13.29 2.38 -0.81
C TRP A 39 12.97 1.20 0.10
N ALA A 40 11.84 0.54 -0.12
CA ALA A 40 11.39 -0.53 0.74
C ALA A 40 10.77 -1.69 -0.04
N LYS A 41 10.83 -2.87 0.55
CA LYS A 41 10.13 -4.06 0.12
C LYS A 41 9.12 -4.47 1.20
N SER A 42 7.96 -4.96 0.79
CA SER A 42 7.03 -5.63 1.70
C SER A 42 6.83 -7.10 1.35
N THR A 43 6.54 -7.89 2.38
CA THR A 43 6.10 -9.27 2.26
C THR A 43 4.86 -9.48 3.13
N GLY A 44 4.02 -10.45 2.80
CA GLY A 44 2.92 -10.90 3.64
C GLY A 44 2.31 -12.18 3.10
N SER A 45 1.40 -12.77 3.86
CA SER A 45 0.64 -13.96 3.47
C SER A 45 -0.85 -13.66 3.45
N THR A 46 -1.56 -14.08 2.41
CA THR A 46 -3.02 -14.04 2.35
C THR A 46 -3.57 -15.43 2.04
N ASP A 47 -4.90 -15.59 2.02
CA ASP A 47 -5.53 -16.86 1.60
C ASP A 47 -5.33 -17.17 0.11
N LEU A 48 -4.83 -16.20 -0.67
CA LEU A 48 -4.46 -16.36 -2.08
C LEU A 48 -2.99 -16.73 -2.29
N GLY A 49 -2.21 -16.82 -1.21
CA GLY A 49 -0.78 -17.12 -1.25
C GLY A 49 0.09 -15.96 -0.73
N PRO A 50 1.41 -15.99 -1.01
CA PRO A 50 2.33 -14.95 -0.59
C PRO A 50 2.14 -13.67 -1.42
N TYR A 51 2.19 -12.54 -0.72
CA TYR A 51 2.29 -11.20 -1.29
C TYR A 51 3.73 -10.69 -1.12
N THR A 52 4.27 -10.08 -2.17
CA THR A 52 5.59 -9.43 -2.14
C THR A 52 5.56 -8.25 -3.07
N ASN A 53 5.98 -7.08 -2.61
CA ASN A 53 5.91 -5.84 -3.40
C ASN A 53 7.08 -4.91 -3.06
N GLU A 54 7.31 -3.89 -3.90
CA GLU A 54 8.40 -2.93 -3.79
C GLU A 54 7.90 -1.49 -3.98
N TYR A 55 8.53 -0.56 -3.27
CA TYR A 55 8.07 0.81 -3.13
C TYR A 55 9.24 1.80 -3.13
N MET A 56 9.02 2.95 -3.74
CA MET A 56 9.70 4.21 -3.43
C MET A 56 8.69 5.13 -2.75
N LEU A 57 8.90 5.43 -1.47
CA LEU A 57 8.05 6.30 -0.68
C LEU A 57 8.77 7.61 -0.42
N VAL A 58 8.10 8.75 -0.51
CA VAL A 58 8.66 10.03 -0.08
C VAL A 58 7.76 10.61 1.00
N PHE A 59 8.33 10.84 2.18
CA PHE A 59 7.63 11.44 3.30
C PHE A 59 8.16 12.85 3.53
N TYR A 60 7.25 13.82 3.50
CA TYR A 60 7.51 15.17 3.96
C TYR A 60 7.07 15.25 5.42
N LEU A 61 7.93 15.80 6.26
CA LEU A 61 7.71 15.94 7.69
C LEU A 61 7.25 17.37 8.03
N ASP A 62 6.63 17.53 9.19
CA ASP A 62 6.39 18.85 9.77
C ASP A 62 7.71 19.53 10.21
N GLU A 63 7.61 20.78 10.67
CA GLU A 63 8.79 21.57 11.08
C GLU A 63 9.60 20.89 12.20
N SER A 64 8.94 20.14 13.09
CA SER A 64 9.61 19.38 14.15
C SER A 64 10.26 18.08 13.67
N GLY A 65 9.92 17.61 12.46
CA GLY A 65 10.37 16.32 11.95
C GLY A 65 9.67 15.11 12.57
N GLU A 66 8.57 15.30 13.31
CA GLU A 66 7.93 14.25 14.10
C GLU A 66 6.74 13.59 13.38
N LYS A 67 6.09 14.32 12.46
CA LYS A 67 4.88 13.84 11.78
C LYS A 67 5.01 13.95 10.27
N ILE A 68 4.49 12.94 9.58
CA ILE A 68 4.34 12.98 8.13
C ILE A 68 3.16 13.90 7.79
N VAL A 69 3.42 14.95 7.00
CA VAL A 69 2.40 15.89 6.51
C VAL A 69 2.02 15.63 5.06
N ARG A 70 2.86 14.89 4.32
CA ARG A 70 2.57 14.43 2.95
C ARG A 70 3.34 13.14 2.67
N SER A 71 2.66 12.18 2.06
CA SER A 71 3.27 10.99 1.46
C SER A 71 3.12 11.02 -0.05
N LEU A 72 4.18 10.61 -0.75
CA LEU A 72 4.15 10.22 -2.15
C LEU A 72 4.55 8.75 -2.23
N GLU A 73 3.81 7.98 -3.02
CA GLU A 73 4.01 6.54 -3.13
C GLU A 73 4.18 6.17 -4.60
N PHE A 74 5.35 5.62 -4.94
CA PHE A 74 5.56 4.92 -6.21
C PHE A 74 5.65 3.44 -5.88
N VAL A 75 4.72 2.67 -6.44
CA VAL A 75 4.53 1.26 -6.10
C VAL A 75 4.71 0.43 -7.36
N ASP A 76 5.28 -0.77 -7.26
CA ASP A 76 5.19 -1.73 -8.37
C ASP A 76 3.71 -2.05 -8.66
N SER A 77 3.22 -1.40 -9.71
CA SER A 77 1.82 -1.41 -10.12
C SER A 77 1.43 -2.74 -10.76
N LYS A 78 2.38 -3.50 -11.31
CA LYS A 78 2.12 -4.80 -11.90
C LYS A 78 1.74 -5.79 -10.81
N VAL A 79 2.55 -5.86 -9.75
CA VAL A 79 2.25 -6.67 -8.57
C VAL A 79 0.94 -6.21 -7.92
N THR A 80 0.84 -4.90 -7.64
CA THR A 80 -0.30 -4.35 -6.91
C THR A 80 -1.62 -4.53 -7.67
N GLY A 81 -1.64 -4.24 -8.97
CA GLY A 81 -2.84 -4.33 -9.78
C GLY A 81 -3.40 -5.75 -9.80
N GLU A 82 -2.58 -6.71 -10.23
CA GLU A 82 -3.00 -8.11 -10.36
C GLU A 82 -3.40 -8.73 -9.00
N TYR A 83 -2.60 -8.49 -7.96
CA TYR A 83 -2.84 -9.10 -6.66
C TYR A 83 -4.09 -8.51 -5.98
N MET A 84 -4.25 -7.19 -6.00
CA MET A 84 -5.35 -6.52 -5.31
C MET A 84 -6.69 -6.76 -6.01
N VAL A 85 -6.73 -6.90 -7.33
CA VAL A 85 -7.92 -7.31 -8.07
C VAL A 85 -8.37 -8.70 -7.65
N ARG A 86 -7.44 -9.66 -7.58
CA ARG A 86 -7.74 -11.03 -7.13
C ARG A 86 -8.19 -11.07 -5.67
N LEU A 87 -7.53 -10.30 -4.80
CA LEU A 87 -7.88 -10.22 -3.38
C LEU A 87 -9.27 -9.60 -3.17
N GLY A 88 -9.59 -8.52 -3.88
CA GLY A 88 -10.92 -7.90 -3.81
C GLY A 88 -12.03 -8.84 -4.29
N ARG A 89 -11.78 -9.65 -5.32
CA ARG A 89 -12.71 -10.70 -5.73
C ARG A 89 -12.94 -11.74 -4.64
N TYR A 90 -11.86 -12.27 -4.07
CA TYR A 90 -11.91 -13.25 -2.98
C TYR A 90 -12.71 -12.72 -1.78
N ILE A 91 -12.45 -11.48 -1.34
CA ILE A 91 -13.15 -10.86 -0.21
C ILE A 91 -14.66 -10.76 -0.49
N ARG A 92 -15.04 -10.29 -1.67
CA ARG A 92 -16.45 -10.16 -2.06
C ARG A 92 -17.17 -11.51 -2.08
N GLU A 93 -16.55 -12.53 -2.67
CA GLU A 93 -17.17 -13.83 -2.89
C GLU A 93 -17.24 -14.65 -1.59
N GLU A 94 -16.21 -14.61 -0.76
CA GLU A 94 -16.06 -15.54 0.38
C GLU A 94 -16.32 -14.91 1.75
N LYS A 95 -16.28 -13.56 1.87
CA LYS A 95 -16.32 -12.87 3.18
C LYS A 95 -17.46 -11.87 3.33
N GLY A 96 -18.17 -11.55 2.25
CA GLY A 96 -19.19 -10.50 2.23
C GLY A 96 -18.51 -9.12 2.19
N SER A 97 -18.57 -8.48 1.03
CA SER A 97 -17.91 -7.20 0.70
C SER A 97 -17.95 -6.16 1.82
N ASP A 98 -16.80 -5.51 2.06
CA ASP A 98 -16.64 -4.30 2.89
C ASP A 98 -16.39 -3.04 2.04
N GLY A 99 -16.33 -3.18 0.72
CA GLY A 99 -16.14 -2.10 -0.25
C GLY A 99 -14.73 -1.89 -0.75
N PHE A 100 -13.76 -2.69 -0.32
CA PHE A 100 -12.40 -2.70 -0.88
C PHE A 100 -12.40 -3.02 -2.38
N GLU A 101 -13.23 -3.96 -2.82
CA GLU A 101 -13.29 -4.45 -4.20
C GLU A 101 -13.59 -3.34 -5.22
N ARG A 102 -14.41 -2.34 -4.83
CA ARG A 102 -14.81 -1.23 -5.72
C ARG A 102 -13.64 -0.41 -6.23
N ARG A 103 -12.52 -0.38 -5.51
CA ARG A 103 -11.30 0.32 -5.95
C ARG A 103 -10.61 -0.38 -7.13
N TYR A 104 -10.83 -1.68 -7.26
CA TYR A 104 -10.17 -2.55 -8.24
C TYR A 104 -11.17 -3.18 -9.23
N GLU A 105 -12.44 -2.82 -9.14
CA GLU A 105 -13.47 -3.18 -10.13
C GLU A 105 -13.14 -2.57 -11.50
N GLY A 106 -13.28 -3.38 -12.55
CA GLY A 106 -13.03 -2.95 -13.93
C GLY A 106 -11.55 -2.76 -14.31
N LYS A 107 -10.61 -2.90 -13.37
CA LYS A 107 -9.18 -2.91 -13.65
C LYS A 107 -8.75 -4.33 -14.01
N GLU A 108 -8.96 -4.72 -15.27
CA GLU A 108 -8.33 -5.93 -15.79
C GLU A 108 -6.81 -5.76 -15.84
N ALA A 109 -6.07 -6.80 -15.49
CA ALA A 109 -4.62 -6.80 -15.50
C ALA A 109 -4.09 -6.40 -16.89
N GLY A 110 -3.38 -5.26 -16.96
CA GLY A 110 -2.56 -4.92 -18.12
C GLY A 110 -3.23 -4.19 -19.28
N LYS A 111 -4.16 -3.26 -19.03
CA LYS A 111 -4.52 -2.23 -20.02
C LYS A 111 -4.42 -0.83 -19.41
N ASP A 112 -3.21 -0.30 -19.45
CA ASP A 112 -2.91 1.12 -19.65
C ASP A 112 -1.89 1.22 -20.79
#